data_AF-A0A7T3X2C6-F1
#
_entry.id   AF-A0A7T3X2C6-F1
#
_cell.length_a   1.000
_cell.length_b   1.000
_cell.length_c   1.000
_cell.angle_alpha   90.00
_cell.angle_beta   90.00
_cell.angle_gamma   90.00
#
_symmetry.space_group_name_H-M   'P 1'
#
loop_
_entity.id
_entity.type
_entity.pdbx_description
1 polymer ?
#
loop_
_entity_poly.entity_id
_entity_poly.type
_entity_poly.pdbx_seq_one_letter_code
_entity_poly.pdbx_strand_id
1 'polypeptide(L)'
;MGNQVYFSPWDSNDADDEMSHAGFQLRNLEKLVRRSEFSRKQQRQFIMPLMNNSVSKIQELNKLYKGTNDYVKNLAADVQQQVGRIERAWTYVPHVAIHLSNDVAGHLRNYGQLTVCTNNRNWVSNLNNQLIDDLVYSENASVSNFLELLRTRSQDGSGAVDIIDNKLVSAIRDARKGKGCIEEISGLWYELGRAVLQHDLQWKPQKNTFGINEPLCRWACFERPEESKATGEIWYDPKSWQFFAKRAAGLIKYNPQALYEVVKRQPSISNWFNRKGFRTSFHPSANDIEEQFAFHPVVIQRILQGRIGEEGIRALLSDKQLFTKQDVYNHELFELYDFEIANADVFVDAKFWSIAAVEQSDEGFDQWCASGKHPDFSPFGLIKKLEKIRQVRGENAILVIANLLNGEDCSLSGFSEMLEPVKVENASILFLPGCLVSDGYQMTSGFKWFSKIVWQRIKEQS
;
A
#
# COMPACT_ATOMS: atom_id res chain seq x y z
N MET A 1 -13.84 35.57 4.85
CA MET A 1 -13.62 34.12 4.62
C MET A 1 -13.02 33.56 5.89
N GLY A 2 -13.84 32.99 6.77
CA GLY A 2 -13.34 32.37 8.00
C GLY A 2 -12.85 30.96 7.67
N ASN A 3 -11.60 30.66 8.01
CA ASN A 3 -11.11 29.29 8.09
C ASN A 3 -11.97 28.54 9.13
N GLN A 4 -13.05 27.88 8.71
CA GLN A 4 -13.67 26.87 9.55
C GLN A 4 -12.72 25.66 9.61
N VAL A 5 -11.81 25.69 10.59
CA VAL A 5 -11.00 24.55 10.97
C VAL A 5 -11.76 23.84 12.08
N TYR A 6 -12.24 22.63 11.81
CA TYR A 6 -13.10 21.89 12.76
C TYR A 6 -12.37 21.49 14.05
N PHE A 7 -11.04 21.38 13.95
CA PHE A 7 -10.11 21.25 15.07
C PHE A 7 -9.09 22.39 14.99
N SER A 8 -8.93 23.19 16.04
CA SER A 8 -7.99 24.32 16.04
C SER A 8 -7.10 24.27 17.26
N PRO A 9 -5.84 24.74 17.16
CA PRO A 9 -5.08 25.00 18.36
C PRO A 9 -5.77 26.09 19.19
N TRP A 10 -5.51 26.09 20.51
CA TRP A 10 -5.86 27.23 21.36
C TRP A 10 -4.67 28.17 21.51
N ASP A 11 -4.97 29.47 21.60
CA ASP A 11 -3.97 30.55 21.75
C ASP A 11 -4.01 31.19 23.16
N SER A 12 -4.82 30.64 24.07
CA SER A 12 -4.98 31.10 25.46
C SER A 12 -3.89 30.54 26.37
N ASN A 13 -3.40 31.36 27.32
CA ASN A 13 -2.51 30.93 28.41
C ASN A 13 -3.27 30.66 29.73
N ASP A 14 -4.60 30.66 29.70
CA ASP A 14 -5.45 30.37 30.85
C ASP A 14 -5.85 28.89 30.87
N ALA A 15 -5.40 28.16 31.90
CA ALA A 15 -5.54 26.71 32.01
C ALA A 15 -7.00 26.22 31.98
N ASP A 16 -7.96 27.02 32.47
CA ASP A 16 -9.38 26.67 32.44
C ASP A 16 -9.96 26.73 31.01
N ASP A 17 -9.49 27.70 30.20
CA ASP A 17 -9.85 27.82 28.79
C ASP A 17 -9.19 26.72 27.93
N GLU A 18 -7.97 26.30 28.27
CA GLU A 18 -7.28 25.19 27.60
C GLU A 18 -8.06 23.87 27.74
N MET A 19 -8.46 23.53 28.97
CA MET A 19 -9.21 22.30 29.26
C MET A 19 -10.61 22.32 28.63
N SER A 20 -11.28 23.48 28.64
CA SER A 20 -12.56 23.69 27.98
C SER A 20 -12.47 23.43 26.46
N HIS A 21 -11.44 23.99 25.81
CA HIS A 21 -11.22 23.87 24.37
C HIS A 21 -10.81 22.45 23.96
N ALA A 22 -9.90 21.81 24.70
CA ALA A 22 -9.55 20.40 24.50
C ALA A 22 -10.79 19.50 24.65
N GLY A 23 -11.62 19.74 25.69
CA GLY A 23 -12.88 19.02 25.90
C GLY A 23 -13.86 19.18 24.74
N PHE A 24 -13.96 20.38 24.14
CA PHE A 24 -14.77 20.60 22.94
C PHE A 24 -14.27 19.80 21.73
N GLN A 25 -12.96 19.80 21.49
CA GLN A 25 -12.37 19.05 20.38
C GLN A 25 -12.52 17.53 20.54
N LEU A 26 -12.36 17.00 21.76
CA LEU A 26 -12.58 15.58 22.04
C LEU A 26 -14.04 15.16 21.82
N ARG A 27 -15.01 16.01 22.16
CA ARG A 27 -16.43 15.76 21.86
C ARG A 27 -16.70 15.72 20.36
N ASN A 28 -16.06 16.57 19.58
CA ASN A 28 -16.19 16.57 18.12
C ASN A 28 -15.56 15.31 17.51
N LEU A 29 -14.41 14.87 18.01
CA LEU A 29 -13.80 13.60 17.61
C LEU A 29 -14.71 12.39 17.92
N GLU A 30 -15.33 12.35 19.10
CA GLU A 30 -16.30 11.29 19.47
C GLU A 30 -17.55 11.30 18.56
N LYS A 31 -18.03 12.47 18.13
CA LYS A 31 -19.15 12.55 17.17
C LYS A 31 -18.81 11.91 15.83
N LEU A 32 -17.59 12.12 15.32
CA LEU A 32 -17.13 11.51 14.07
C LEU A 32 -17.07 9.98 14.17
N VAL A 33 -16.67 9.46 15.35
CA VAL A 33 -16.66 8.01 15.60
C VAL A 33 -18.06 7.43 15.67
N ARG A 34 -19.00 8.10 16.37
CA ARG A 34 -20.40 7.66 16.44
C ARG A 34 -21.08 7.63 15.07
N ARG A 35 -20.65 8.51 14.15
CA ARG A 35 -21.12 8.56 12.76
C ARG A 35 -20.38 7.60 11.84
N SER A 36 -19.46 6.78 12.36
CA SER A 36 -18.61 5.86 11.59
C SER A 36 -17.74 6.56 10.53
N GLU A 37 -17.50 7.86 10.68
CA GLU A 37 -16.58 8.62 9.80
C GLU A 37 -15.13 8.39 10.22
N PHE A 38 -14.91 8.13 11.51
CA PHE A 38 -13.62 7.82 12.11
C PHE A 38 -13.69 6.49 12.87
N SER A 39 -12.61 5.72 12.86
CA SER A 39 -12.51 4.50 13.67
C SER A 39 -12.17 4.82 15.13
N ARG A 40 -12.45 3.87 16.03
CA ARG A 40 -12.00 3.93 17.43
C ARG A 40 -10.46 3.99 17.56
N LYS A 41 -9.71 3.54 16.54
CA LYS A 41 -8.26 3.65 16.48
C LYS A 41 -7.82 5.09 16.18
N GLN A 42 -8.39 5.71 15.14
CA GLN A 42 -8.16 7.12 14.82
C GLN A 42 -8.54 8.03 16.00
N GLN A 43 -9.62 7.70 16.71
CA GLN A 43 -9.96 8.41 17.94
C GLN A 43 -8.81 8.38 18.95
N ARG A 44 -8.32 7.19 19.31
CA ARG A 44 -7.24 7.03 20.30
C ARG A 44 -5.95 7.74 19.88
N GLN A 45 -5.63 7.71 18.59
CA GLN A 45 -4.48 8.39 18.00
C GLN A 45 -4.51 9.91 18.23
N PHE A 46 -5.69 10.54 18.16
CA PHE A 46 -5.83 12.00 18.22
C PHE A 46 -6.25 12.55 19.59
N ILE A 47 -6.60 11.72 20.58
CA ILE A 47 -6.92 12.19 21.94
C ILE A 47 -5.76 12.96 22.56
N MET A 48 -4.57 12.36 22.67
CA MET A 48 -3.41 13.00 23.30
C MET A 48 -2.91 14.23 22.52
N PRO A 49 -2.82 14.20 21.18
CA PRO A 49 -2.48 15.39 20.42
C PRO A 49 -3.45 16.56 20.57
N LEU A 50 -4.75 16.29 20.74
CA LEU A 50 -5.76 17.32 21.01
C LEU A 50 -5.69 17.85 22.44
N MET A 51 -5.30 17.02 23.42
CA MET A 51 -5.09 17.46 24.80
C MET A 51 -3.80 18.26 24.99
N ASN A 52 -2.80 18.05 24.14
CA ASN A 52 -1.49 18.70 24.24
C ASN A 52 -1.29 19.84 23.23
N ASN A 53 -2.35 20.32 22.58
CA ASN A 53 -2.32 21.38 21.58
C ASN A 53 -1.31 21.17 20.42
N SER A 54 -1.14 19.93 19.96
CA SER A 54 -0.13 19.63 18.93
C SER A 54 -0.56 20.15 17.56
N VAL A 55 -0.06 21.31 17.16
CA VAL A 55 -0.42 22.00 15.91
C VAL A 55 -0.28 21.10 14.67
N SER A 56 0.83 20.37 14.55
CA SER A 56 1.10 19.46 13.42
C SER A 56 0.08 18.31 13.34
N LYS A 57 -0.23 17.69 14.49
CA LYS A 57 -1.21 16.60 14.55
C LYS A 57 -2.65 17.09 14.39
N ILE A 58 -2.97 18.31 14.83
CA ILE A 58 -4.25 18.96 14.56
C ILE A 58 -4.40 19.22 13.05
N GLN A 59 -3.34 19.63 12.36
CA GLN A 59 -3.37 19.79 10.90
C GLN A 59 -3.57 18.45 10.17
N GLU A 60 -2.90 17.39 10.63
CA GLU A 60 -3.08 16.02 10.13
C GLU A 60 -4.53 15.55 10.30
N LEU A 61 -5.11 15.75 11.49
CA LEU A 61 -6.50 15.42 11.80
C LEU A 61 -7.47 16.17 10.88
N ASN A 62 -7.25 17.46 10.65
CA ASN A 62 -8.07 18.24 9.72
C ASN A 62 -7.95 17.74 8.28
N LYS A 63 -6.77 17.27 7.85
CA LYS A 63 -6.59 16.66 6.52
C LYS A 63 -7.40 15.37 6.38
N LEU A 64 -7.43 14.54 7.41
CA LEU A 64 -8.27 13.33 7.44
C LEU A 64 -9.77 13.67 7.45
N TYR A 65 -10.17 14.64 8.28
CA TYR A 65 -11.55 15.09 8.37
C TYR A 65 -12.09 15.60 7.02
N LYS A 66 -11.28 16.32 6.23
CA LYS A 66 -11.65 16.78 4.88
C LYS A 66 -12.05 15.66 3.90
N GLY A 67 -11.61 14.42 4.17
CA GLY A 67 -11.99 13.24 3.37
C GLY A 67 -13.31 12.58 3.79
N THR A 68 -13.95 13.03 4.86
CA THR A 68 -15.18 12.41 5.41
C THR A 68 -16.46 12.89 4.74
N ASN A 69 -17.51 12.09 4.82
CA ASN A 69 -18.84 12.51 4.34
C ASN A 69 -19.43 13.61 5.22
N ASP A 70 -19.06 13.67 6.51
CA ASP A 70 -19.47 14.75 7.43
C ASP A 70 -18.93 16.12 6.97
N TYR A 71 -17.65 16.20 6.62
CA TYR A 71 -17.07 17.42 6.07
C TYR A 71 -17.76 17.85 4.77
N VAL A 72 -17.98 16.90 3.85
CA VAL A 72 -18.67 17.15 2.58
C VAL A 72 -20.08 17.71 2.82
N LYS A 73 -20.84 17.16 3.78
CA LYS A 73 -22.17 17.65 4.14
C LYS A 73 -22.14 19.04 4.76
N ASN A 74 -21.19 19.33 5.65
CA ASN A 74 -21.05 20.63 6.29
C ASN A 74 -20.67 21.72 5.27
N LEU A 75 -19.71 21.44 4.39
CA LEU A 75 -19.33 22.34 3.31
C LEU A 75 -20.50 22.58 2.35
N ALA A 76 -21.26 21.53 2.02
CA ALA A 76 -22.46 21.66 1.20
C ALA A 76 -23.52 22.55 1.86
N ALA A 77 -23.75 22.39 3.17
CA ALA A 77 -24.67 23.23 3.91
C ALA A 77 -24.26 24.71 3.91
N ASP A 78 -22.96 25.00 4.10
CA ASP A 78 -22.45 26.37 4.07
C ASP A 78 -22.62 27.01 2.69
N VAL A 79 -22.26 26.29 1.62
CA VAL A 79 -22.46 26.76 0.25
C VAL A 79 -23.94 26.97 -0.03
N GLN A 80 -24.79 26.01 0.35
CA GLN A 80 -26.23 26.09 0.17
C GLN A 80 -26.84 27.29 0.88
N GLN A 81 -26.34 27.64 2.07
CA GLN A 81 -26.77 28.84 2.79
C GLN A 81 -26.35 30.12 2.06
N GLN A 82 -25.14 30.19 1.50
CA GLN A 82 -24.71 31.37 0.74
C GLN A 82 -25.49 31.52 -0.56
N VAL A 83 -25.67 30.43 -1.30
CA VAL A 83 -26.49 30.40 -2.52
C VAL A 83 -27.94 30.74 -2.20
N GLY A 84 -28.49 30.20 -1.11
CA GLY A 84 -29.84 30.50 -0.65
C GLY A 84 -30.03 31.95 -0.17
N ARG A 85 -28.95 32.66 0.23
CA ARG A 85 -29.02 34.12 0.50
C ARG A 85 -29.25 34.91 -0.79
N ILE A 86 -28.78 34.42 -1.94
CA ILE A 86 -28.98 35.05 -3.25
C ILE A 86 -30.45 34.97 -3.66
N GLU A 87 -31.10 33.83 -3.44
CA GLU A 87 -32.54 33.66 -3.74
C GLU A 87 -33.49 34.40 -2.79
N ARG A 88 -33.05 34.70 -1.55
CA ARG A 88 -33.85 35.50 -0.61
C ARG A 88 -34.03 36.96 -1.06
N ALA A 89 -33.26 37.42 -2.04
CA ALA A 89 -33.38 38.74 -2.64
C ALA A 89 -34.30 38.71 -3.89
N TRP A 90 -35.61 38.47 -3.65
CA TRP A 90 -36.79 38.85 -4.44
C TRP A 90 -36.76 38.65 -5.99
N THR A 91 -37.77 37.89 -6.47
CA THR A 91 -38.13 37.53 -7.87
C THR A 91 -37.40 36.33 -8.50
N TYR A 92 -38.07 35.64 -9.43
CA TYR A 92 -37.52 34.52 -10.21
C TYR A 92 -36.11 34.87 -10.72
N VAL A 93 -35.10 34.17 -10.23
CA VAL A 93 -33.71 34.40 -10.62
C VAL A 93 -33.47 33.57 -11.90
N PRO A 94 -33.16 34.19 -13.05
CA PRO A 94 -32.75 33.44 -14.25
C PRO A 94 -31.45 32.66 -13.98
N HIS A 95 -31.06 31.73 -14.86
CA HIS A 95 -29.80 30.97 -14.71
C HIS A 95 -28.63 31.89 -14.36
N VAL A 96 -28.06 31.71 -13.15
CA VAL A 96 -26.90 32.45 -12.66
C VAL A 96 -25.68 31.55 -12.73
N ALA A 97 -24.63 32.02 -13.40
CA ALA A 97 -23.34 31.34 -13.39
C ALA A 97 -22.68 31.51 -12.01
N ILE A 98 -22.59 30.41 -11.25
CA ILE A 98 -21.90 30.38 -9.96
C ILE A 98 -20.51 29.79 -10.17
N HIS A 99 -19.47 30.59 -9.91
CA HIS A 99 -18.09 30.16 -10.00
C HIS A 99 -17.58 29.71 -8.63
N LEU A 100 -17.11 28.47 -8.57
CA LEU A 100 -16.52 27.85 -7.38
C LEU A 100 -15.04 27.59 -7.62
N SER A 101 -14.25 27.56 -6.54
CA SER A 101 -12.89 27.01 -6.62
C SER A 101 -12.94 25.51 -6.92
N ASN A 102 -11.90 24.98 -7.57
CA ASN A 102 -11.81 23.57 -7.92
C ASN A 102 -11.96 22.64 -6.71
N ASP A 103 -11.42 23.03 -5.56
CA ASP A 103 -11.53 22.27 -4.31
C ASP A 103 -12.97 22.20 -3.80
N VAL A 104 -13.66 23.35 -3.75
CA VAL A 104 -15.07 23.41 -3.29
C VAL A 104 -16.00 22.68 -4.26
N ALA A 105 -15.77 22.84 -5.57
CA ALA A 105 -16.50 22.12 -6.60
C ALA A 105 -16.33 20.60 -6.46
N GLY A 106 -15.11 20.12 -6.21
CA GLY A 106 -14.85 18.68 -6.01
C GLY A 106 -15.62 18.08 -4.84
N HIS A 107 -15.67 18.77 -3.70
CA HIS A 107 -16.44 18.31 -2.55
C HIS A 107 -17.96 18.39 -2.76
N LEU A 108 -18.47 19.43 -3.42
CA LEU A 108 -19.90 19.56 -3.72
C LEU A 108 -20.38 18.51 -4.73
N ARG A 109 -19.51 18.07 -5.67
CA ARG A 109 -19.80 16.92 -6.54
C ARG A 109 -20.00 15.65 -5.73
N ASN A 110 -19.11 15.36 -4.78
CA ASN A 110 -19.27 14.21 -3.89
C ASN A 110 -20.57 14.29 -3.09
N TYR A 111 -20.97 15.48 -2.63
CA TYR A 111 -22.25 15.69 -1.96
C TYR A 111 -23.45 15.35 -2.86
N GLY A 112 -23.42 15.74 -4.14
CA GLY A 112 -24.47 15.43 -5.12
C GLY A 112 -24.71 13.93 -5.34
N GLN A 113 -23.71 13.09 -5.05
CA GLN A 113 -23.78 11.63 -5.14
C GLN A 113 -24.29 10.96 -3.84
N LEU A 114 -24.41 11.69 -2.74
CA LEU A 114 -24.91 11.14 -1.48
C LEU A 114 -26.44 11.01 -1.50
N THR A 115 -26.97 9.91 -0.95
CA THR A 115 -28.41 9.65 -0.84
C THR A 115 -29.18 10.77 -0.13
N VAL A 116 -28.54 11.47 0.81
CA VAL A 116 -29.13 12.63 1.51
C VAL A 116 -29.41 13.80 0.57
N CYS A 117 -28.60 14.01 -0.47
CA CYS A 117 -28.84 15.05 -1.47
C CYS A 117 -30.01 14.65 -2.36
N THR A 118 -29.99 13.41 -2.89
CA THR A 118 -31.03 12.88 -3.78
C THR A 118 -32.41 12.88 -3.11
N ASN A 119 -32.49 12.42 -1.86
CA ASN A 119 -33.75 12.29 -1.13
C ASN A 119 -34.36 13.64 -0.72
N ASN A 120 -33.54 14.69 -0.58
CA ASN A 120 -33.99 15.99 -0.11
C ASN A 120 -34.05 17.07 -1.19
N ARG A 121 -33.85 16.72 -2.47
CA ARG A 121 -33.87 17.67 -3.60
C ARG A 121 -35.08 18.59 -3.64
N ASN A 122 -36.26 18.07 -3.28
CA ASN A 122 -37.51 18.83 -3.27
C ASN A 122 -37.57 19.91 -2.17
N TRP A 123 -36.71 19.82 -1.16
CA TRP A 123 -36.60 20.77 -0.05
C TRP A 123 -35.43 21.75 -0.25
N VAL A 124 -34.65 21.56 -1.30
CA VAL A 124 -33.53 22.41 -1.70
C VAL A 124 -34.05 23.43 -2.71
N SER A 125 -33.52 24.65 -2.63
CA SER A 125 -33.94 25.75 -3.49
C SER A 125 -33.50 25.56 -4.95
N ASN A 126 -34.14 26.28 -5.87
CA ASN A 126 -33.96 26.07 -7.32
C ASN A 126 -32.52 26.35 -7.75
N LEU A 127 -31.92 27.45 -7.28
CA LEU A 127 -30.54 27.82 -7.61
C LEU A 127 -29.53 26.82 -7.03
N ASN A 128 -29.82 26.24 -5.86
CA ASN A 128 -28.99 25.18 -5.29
C ASN A 128 -29.09 23.88 -6.10
N ASN A 129 -30.30 23.52 -6.55
CA ASN A 129 -30.48 22.38 -7.43
C ASN A 129 -29.78 22.60 -8.77
N GLN A 130 -29.87 23.80 -9.37
CA GLN A 130 -29.14 24.16 -10.59
C GLN A 130 -27.62 24.08 -10.41
N LEU A 131 -27.07 24.57 -9.29
CA LEU A 131 -25.64 24.46 -9.01
C LEU A 131 -25.18 23.00 -8.89
N ILE A 132 -25.94 22.17 -8.16
CA ILE A 132 -25.63 20.75 -8.01
C ILE A 132 -25.75 20.06 -9.38
N ASP A 133 -26.78 20.42 -10.15
CA ASP A 133 -26.96 19.93 -11.50
C ASP A 133 -25.80 20.35 -12.38
N ASP A 134 -25.41 21.62 -12.50
CA ASP A 134 -24.26 22.04 -13.31
C ASP A 134 -22.93 21.38 -12.89
N LEU A 135 -22.73 21.14 -11.60
CA LEU A 135 -21.56 20.43 -11.09
C LEU A 135 -21.56 18.93 -11.45
N VAL A 136 -22.74 18.32 -11.54
CA VAL A 136 -22.93 16.91 -11.93
C VAL A 136 -23.08 16.76 -13.46
N TYR A 137 -23.64 17.74 -14.16
CA TYR A 137 -23.90 17.82 -15.60
C TYR A 137 -22.71 18.37 -16.38
N SER A 138 -21.78 19.11 -15.76
CA SER A 138 -20.44 19.32 -16.35
C SER A 138 -19.65 18.00 -16.47
N GLU A 139 -20.17 16.92 -15.89
CA GLU A 139 -19.76 15.53 -16.13
C GLU A 139 -20.50 14.88 -17.32
N ASN A 140 -21.40 15.57 -18.05
CA ASN A 140 -21.86 15.13 -19.39
C ASN A 140 -20.79 15.32 -20.48
N ALA A 141 -19.53 15.45 -20.08
CA ALA A 141 -18.43 14.74 -20.73
C ALA A 141 -18.54 13.20 -20.60
N SER A 142 -19.64 12.65 -20.10
CA SER A 142 -19.95 11.21 -20.04
C SER A 142 -20.11 10.59 -21.43
N VAL A 143 -20.47 11.36 -22.45
CA VAL A 143 -20.40 10.89 -23.85
C VAL A 143 -18.94 10.71 -24.27
N SER A 144 -18.02 11.57 -23.81
CA SER A 144 -16.57 11.42 -24.04
C SER A 144 -16.02 10.21 -23.29
N ASN A 145 -16.30 10.07 -21.99
CA ASN A 145 -15.82 8.95 -21.18
C ASN A 145 -16.43 7.60 -21.59
N PHE A 146 -17.72 7.54 -21.95
CA PHE A 146 -18.33 6.30 -22.43
C PHE A 146 -17.80 5.90 -23.80
N LEU A 147 -17.64 6.84 -24.75
CA LEU A 147 -17.04 6.53 -26.04
C LEU A 147 -15.56 6.18 -25.92
N GLU A 148 -14.80 6.82 -25.02
CA GLU A 148 -13.43 6.44 -24.69
C GLU A 148 -13.37 5.06 -24.02
N LEU A 149 -14.31 4.71 -23.14
CA LEU A 149 -14.44 3.37 -22.56
C LEU A 149 -14.79 2.34 -23.64
N LEU A 150 -15.65 2.66 -24.61
CA LEU A 150 -15.96 1.74 -25.71
C LEU A 150 -14.81 1.58 -26.70
N ARG A 151 -13.98 2.62 -26.88
CA ARG A 151 -12.87 2.63 -27.85
C ARG A 151 -11.55 2.14 -27.26
N THR A 152 -11.33 2.33 -25.97
CA THR A 152 -10.11 1.90 -25.28
C THR A 152 -10.16 0.38 -25.09
N ARG A 153 -9.13 -0.33 -25.54
CA ARG A 153 -9.07 -1.78 -25.37
C ARG A 153 -8.84 -2.13 -23.89
N SER A 154 -9.56 -3.13 -23.39
CA SER A 154 -9.26 -3.78 -22.10
C SER A 154 -7.95 -4.57 -22.17
N GLN A 155 -7.12 -4.40 -21.16
CA GLN A 155 -5.84 -5.07 -21.00
C GLN A 155 -5.83 -5.81 -19.67
N ASP A 156 -6.67 -6.84 -19.55
CA ASP A 156 -7.05 -7.55 -18.30
C ASP A 156 -5.92 -8.26 -17.53
N GLY A 157 -4.70 -8.29 -18.06
CA GLY A 157 -3.57 -8.97 -17.45
C GLY A 157 -3.71 -10.50 -17.41
N SER A 158 -4.61 -11.09 -18.22
CA SER A 158 -4.81 -12.54 -18.32
C SER A 158 -3.52 -13.30 -18.64
N GLY A 159 -2.64 -12.74 -19.48
CA GLY A 159 -1.32 -13.31 -19.76
C GLY A 159 -0.43 -13.40 -18.52
N ALA A 160 -0.45 -12.38 -17.65
CA ALA A 160 0.29 -12.39 -16.39
C ALA A 160 -0.28 -13.39 -15.40
N VAL A 161 -1.61 -13.51 -15.31
CA VAL A 161 -2.26 -14.51 -14.46
C VAL A 161 -1.95 -15.93 -14.95
N ASP A 162 -2.04 -16.19 -16.25
CA ASP A 162 -1.71 -17.51 -16.81
C ASP A 162 -0.26 -17.92 -16.51
N ILE A 163 0.69 -17.02 -16.80
CA ILE A 163 2.10 -17.34 -16.64
C ILE A 163 2.50 -17.41 -15.16
N ILE A 164 2.13 -16.42 -14.35
CA ILE A 164 2.55 -16.37 -12.95
C ILE A 164 1.77 -17.39 -12.12
N ASP A 165 0.45 -17.32 -12.12
CA ASP A 165 -0.37 -18.09 -11.18
C ASP A 165 -0.58 -19.53 -11.65
N ASN A 166 -0.93 -19.74 -12.93
CA ASN A 166 -1.27 -21.08 -13.42
C ASN A 166 -0.04 -21.92 -13.78
N LYS A 167 1.03 -21.30 -14.29
CA LYS A 167 2.25 -22.02 -14.68
C LYS A 167 3.31 -21.99 -13.59
N LEU A 168 3.87 -20.83 -13.26
CA LEU A 168 5.04 -20.73 -12.39
C LEU A 168 4.72 -21.07 -10.92
N VAL A 169 3.70 -20.45 -10.33
CA VAL A 169 3.30 -20.72 -8.94
C VAL A 169 2.81 -22.17 -8.77
N SER A 170 2.13 -22.71 -9.77
CA SER A 170 1.75 -24.13 -9.79
C SER A 170 2.99 -25.03 -9.81
N ALA A 171 3.95 -24.76 -10.70
CA ALA A 171 5.21 -25.50 -10.78
C ALA A 171 6.04 -25.40 -9.48
N ILE A 172 6.06 -24.24 -8.82
CA ILE A 172 6.71 -24.07 -7.50
C ILE A 172 6.02 -24.94 -6.43
N ARG A 173 4.69 -25.07 -6.47
CA ARG A 173 3.95 -25.96 -5.55
C ARG A 173 4.23 -27.43 -5.83
N ASP A 174 4.41 -27.81 -7.09
CA ASP A 174 4.75 -29.18 -7.48
C ASP A 174 6.21 -29.52 -7.16
N ALA A 175 7.14 -28.60 -7.41
CA ALA A 175 8.55 -28.73 -7.03
C ALA A 175 8.69 -28.98 -5.52
N ARG A 176 7.93 -28.27 -4.69
CA ARG A 176 7.88 -28.49 -3.23
C ARG A 176 7.40 -29.88 -2.79
N LYS A 177 6.76 -30.64 -3.68
CA LYS A 177 6.32 -32.01 -3.46
C LYS A 177 7.26 -33.04 -4.12
N GLY A 178 8.44 -32.61 -4.56
CA GLY A 178 9.40 -33.45 -5.27
C GLY A 178 8.98 -33.78 -6.71
N LYS A 179 8.12 -32.98 -7.34
CA LYS A 179 7.67 -33.18 -8.73
C LYS A 179 8.29 -32.14 -9.66
N GLY A 180 8.59 -32.54 -10.89
CA GLY A 180 9.17 -31.65 -11.90
C GLY A 180 10.67 -31.39 -11.69
N CYS A 181 11.25 -30.46 -12.46
CA CYS A 181 12.65 -30.07 -12.36
C CYS A 181 12.78 -28.77 -11.55
N ILE A 182 13.31 -28.88 -10.33
CA ILE A 182 13.48 -27.74 -9.43
C ILE A 182 14.48 -26.73 -9.98
N GLU A 183 15.55 -27.20 -10.62
CA GLU A 183 16.60 -26.35 -11.19
C GLU A 183 16.03 -25.42 -12.27
N GLU A 184 15.17 -25.96 -13.14
CA GLU A 184 14.56 -25.20 -14.22
C GLU A 184 13.60 -24.13 -13.69
N ILE A 185 12.66 -24.50 -12.80
CA ILE A 185 11.69 -23.53 -12.25
C ILE A 185 12.38 -22.50 -11.36
N SER A 186 13.37 -22.91 -10.58
CA SER A 186 14.14 -22.02 -9.71
C SER A 186 14.94 -20.99 -10.50
N GLY A 187 15.66 -21.44 -11.54
CA GLY A 187 16.38 -20.56 -12.45
C GLY A 187 15.43 -19.57 -13.14
N LEU A 188 14.32 -20.07 -13.68
CA LEU A 188 13.32 -19.25 -14.36
C LEU A 188 12.66 -18.21 -13.44
N TRP A 189 12.30 -18.60 -12.22
CA TRP A 189 11.69 -17.71 -11.23
C TRP A 189 12.65 -16.60 -10.78
N TYR A 190 13.93 -16.96 -10.60
CA TYR A 190 14.99 -16.01 -10.27
C TYR A 190 15.25 -15.03 -11.42
N GLU A 191 15.34 -15.53 -12.66
CA GLU A 191 15.52 -14.69 -13.85
C GLU A 191 14.36 -13.73 -14.07
N LEU A 192 13.11 -14.20 -13.91
CA LEU A 192 11.93 -13.34 -13.99
C LEU A 192 11.96 -12.22 -12.94
N GLY A 193 12.27 -12.56 -11.69
CA GLY A 193 12.38 -11.57 -10.61
C GLY A 193 13.44 -10.51 -10.92
N ARG A 194 14.58 -10.94 -11.46
CA ARG A 194 15.66 -10.05 -11.90
C ARG A 194 15.22 -9.15 -13.05
N ALA A 195 14.61 -9.70 -14.10
CA ALA A 195 14.12 -8.95 -15.25
C ALA A 195 13.11 -7.88 -14.82
N VAL A 196 12.20 -8.23 -13.91
CA VAL A 196 11.21 -7.29 -13.36
C VAL A 196 11.89 -6.15 -12.57
N LEU A 197 12.92 -6.42 -11.76
CA LEU A 197 13.68 -5.39 -11.05
C LEU A 197 14.54 -4.51 -11.97
N GLN A 198 15.02 -5.07 -13.08
CA GLN A 198 15.81 -4.37 -14.10
C GLN A 198 14.94 -3.59 -15.09
N HIS A 199 13.63 -3.80 -15.08
CA HIS A 199 12.69 -3.33 -16.12
C HIS A 199 13.08 -3.83 -17.51
N ASP A 200 13.66 -5.04 -17.59
CA ASP A 200 13.96 -5.69 -18.87
C ASP A 200 12.65 -6.21 -19.49
N LEU A 201 11.93 -5.31 -20.14
CA LEU A 201 10.64 -5.62 -20.77
C LEU A 201 10.80 -6.52 -22.02
N GLN A 202 12.03 -6.66 -22.54
CA GLN A 202 12.34 -7.58 -23.63
C GLN A 202 12.78 -8.96 -23.15
N TRP A 203 12.97 -9.13 -21.83
CA TRP A 203 13.37 -10.40 -21.26
C TRP A 203 12.45 -11.51 -21.75
N LYS A 204 13.08 -12.54 -22.29
CA LYS A 204 12.46 -13.77 -22.75
C LYS A 204 13.32 -14.92 -22.24
N PRO A 205 12.74 -15.88 -21.50
CA PRO A 205 13.52 -17.02 -21.02
C PRO A 205 13.98 -17.88 -22.20
N GLN A 206 15.08 -18.61 -21.99
CA GLN A 206 15.46 -19.67 -22.91
C GLN A 206 14.37 -20.76 -22.97
N LYS A 207 14.51 -21.71 -23.91
CA LYS A 207 13.54 -22.80 -24.09
C LYS A 207 13.26 -23.47 -22.73
N ASN A 208 12.01 -23.40 -22.30
CA ASN A 208 11.55 -23.89 -21.01
C ASN A 208 10.33 -24.81 -21.17
N THR A 209 10.14 -25.72 -20.22
CA THR A 209 9.04 -26.68 -20.18
C THR A 209 7.67 -26.04 -19.89
N PHE A 210 7.66 -24.79 -19.43
CA PHE A 210 6.44 -24.03 -19.10
C PHE A 210 5.83 -23.29 -20.30
N GLY A 211 6.47 -23.34 -21.47
CA GLY A 211 5.95 -22.75 -22.70
C GLY A 211 5.92 -21.21 -22.68
N ILE A 212 6.78 -20.57 -21.87
CA ILE A 212 6.94 -19.12 -21.87
C ILE A 212 7.86 -18.75 -23.02
N ASN A 213 7.27 -18.33 -24.15
CA ASN A 213 8.00 -18.08 -25.39
C ASN A 213 7.91 -16.62 -25.88
N GLU A 214 7.23 -15.76 -25.13
CA GLU A 214 7.04 -14.35 -25.48
C GLU A 214 7.84 -13.45 -24.53
N PRO A 215 8.33 -12.29 -25.01
CA PRO A 215 8.95 -11.28 -24.15
C PRO A 215 8.00 -10.78 -23.07
N LEU A 216 8.58 -10.31 -21.96
CA LEU A 216 7.85 -9.82 -20.81
C LEU A 216 6.80 -8.75 -21.17
N CYS A 217 7.12 -7.81 -22.06
CA CYS A 217 6.21 -6.75 -22.51
C CYS A 217 4.89 -7.27 -23.12
N ARG A 218 4.86 -8.51 -23.64
CA ARG A 218 3.69 -9.07 -24.33
C ARG A 218 2.65 -9.65 -23.38
N TRP A 219 3.05 -10.09 -22.20
CA TRP A 219 2.15 -10.77 -21.27
C TRP A 219 2.10 -10.14 -19.88
N ALA A 220 3.12 -9.34 -19.51
CA ALA A 220 3.26 -8.75 -18.18
C ALA A 220 2.95 -7.24 -18.14
N CYS A 221 2.77 -6.60 -19.29
CA CYS A 221 2.64 -5.16 -19.43
C CYS A 221 1.31 -4.75 -20.07
N PHE A 222 0.95 -3.49 -19.87
CA PHE A 222 -0.06 -2.80 -20.68
C PHE A 222 0.62 -1.75 -21.55
N GLU A 223 0.03 -1.49 -22.71
CA GLU A 223 0.40 -0.38 -23.58
C GLU A 223 -0.11 0.93 -22.98
N ARG A 224 0.80 1.90 -22.83
CA ARG A 224 0.52 3.19 -22.22
C ARG A 224 -0.35 4.03 -23.17
N PRO A 225 -1.36 4.76 -22.65
CA PRO A 225 -2.14 5.69 -23.46
C PRO A 225 -1.23 6.75 -24.11
N GLU A 226 -1.42 7.05 -25.39
CA GLU A 226 -0.54 7.97 -26.15
C GLU A 226 -0.42 9.34 -25.46
N GLU A 227 -1.54 9.90 -25.01
CA GLU A 227 -1.58 11.17 -24.28
C GLU A 227 -0.78 11.14 -22.96
N SER A 228 -0.61 9.96 -22.35
CA SER A 228 0.18 9.81 -21.11
C SER A 228 1.68 10.01 -21.32
N LYS A 229 2.17 9.96 -22.57
CA LYS A 229 3.57 10.27 -22.89
C LYS A 229 3.87 11.76 -22.67
N ALA A 230 2.88 12.63 -22.91
CA ALA A 230 3.02 14.07 -22.68
C ALA A 230 2.73 14.45 -21.21
N THR A 231 1.69 13.86 -20.59
CA THR A 231 1.28 14.23 -19.23
C THR A 231 2.06 13.51 -18.13
N GLY A 232 2.61 12.33 -18.43
CA GLY A 232 3.21 11.42 -17.45
C GLY A 232 2.20 10.74 -16.51
N GLU A 233 0.90 11.04 -16.65
CA GLU A 233 -0.14 10.50 -15.77
C GLU A 233 -0.87 9.34 -16.42
N ILE A 234 -1.12 8.29 -15.63
CA ILE A 234 -1.89 7.13 -16.03
C ILE A 234 -2.91 6.83 -14.93
N TRP A 235 -4.14 6.57 -15.36
CA TRP A 235 -5.28 6.20 -14.54
C TRP A 235 -5.88 4.92 -15.10
N TYR A 236 -6.46 4.06 -14.27
CA TYR A 236 -7.07 2.81 -14.75
C TYR A 236 -8.36 2.48 -14.02
N ASP A 237 -9.26 1.79 -14.72
CA ASP A 237 -10.45 1.20 -14.11
C ASP A 237 -10.10 -0.21 -13.61
N PRO A 238 -10.19 -0.48 -12.29
CA PRO A 238 -9.85 -1.79 -11.73
C PRO A 238 -10.82 -2.91 -12.14
N LYS A 239 -12.01 -2.59 -12.71
CA LYS A 239 -12.98 -3.60 -13.15
C LYS A 239 -12.75 -4.03 -14.60
N SER A 240 -12.53 -3.07 -15.48
CA SER A 240 -12.37 -3.30 -16.92
C SER A 240 -10.91 -3.41 -17.37
N TRP A 241 -9.94 -3.02 -16.53
CA TRP A 241 -8.52 -2.95 -16.86
C TRP A 241 -8.24 -2.11 -18.12
N GLN A 242 -8.96 -1.02 -18.24
CA GLN A 242 -8.73 0.00 -19.25
C GLN A 242 -7.88 1.12 -18.64
N PHE A 243 -6.95 1.64 -19.44
CA PHE A 243 -5.95 2.61 -19.01
C PHE A 243 -6.14 3.93 -19.76
N PHE A 244 -6.03 5.05 -19.04
CA PHE A 244 -6.37 6.40 -19.50
C PHE A 244 -5.28 7.39 -19.09
N ALA A 245 -5.06 8.43 -19.90
CA ALA A 245 -4.15 9.52 -19.56
C ALA A 245 -4.77 10.58 -18.64
N LYS A 246 -6.11 10.62 -18.57
CA LYS A 246 -6.89 11.62 -17.84
C LYS A 246 -7.58 10.99 -16.65
N ARG A 247 -7.69 11.78 -15.59
CA ARG A 247 -8.45 11.42 -14.39
C ARG A 247 -9.95 11.41 -14.70
N ALA A 248 -10.66 10.40 -14.21
CA ALA A 248 -12.12 10.35 -14.19
C ALA A 248 -12.62 9.68 -12.91
N ALA A 249 -13.91 9.83 -12.61
CA ALA A 249 -14.54 9.20 -11.45
C ALA A 249 -14.41 7.67 -11.52
N GLY A 250 -14.09 7.03 -10.40
CA GLY A 250 -13.90 5.58 -10.30
C GLY A 250 -12.55 5.05 -10.80
N LEU A 251 -11.73 5.88 -11.48
CA LEU A 251 -10.39 5.48 -11.90
C LEU A 251 -9.37 5.59 -10.75
N ILE A 252 -8.44 4.65 -10.72
CA ILE A 252 -7.32 4.60 -9.77
C ILE A 252 -6.06 5.14 -10.46
N LYS A 253 -5.32 6.01 -9.77
CA LYS A 253 -4.02 6.50 -10.27
C LYS A 253 -3.02 5.34 -10.31
N TYR A 254 -2.42 5.11 -11.47
CA TYR A 254 -1.29 4.19 -11.61
C TYR A 254 -0.02 4.89 -11.11
N ASN A 255 0.48 4.46 -9.94
CA ASN A 255 1.65 5.09 -9.30
C ASN A 255 2.63 4.04 -8.71
N PRO A 256 3.28 3.23 -9.56
CA PRO A 256 4.30 2.28 -9.10
C PRO A 256 5.56 2.99 -8.55
N GLN A 257 5.79 4.26 -8.91
CA GLN A 257 6.90 5.06 -8.40
C GLN A 257 6.90 5.15 -6.86
N ALA A 258 5.74 5.07 -6.21
CA ALA A 258 5.63 5.03 -4.75
C ALA A 258 6.43 3.87 -4.12
N LEU A 259 6.53 2.72 -4.79
CA LEU A 259 7.33 1.58 -4.32
C LEU A 259 8.83 1.87 -4.32
N TYR A 260 9.29 2.78 -5.17
CA TYR A 260 10.70 3.14 -5.32
C TYR A 260 11.15 4.27 -4.40
N GLU A 261 10.24 4.92 -3.66
CA GLU A 261 10.63 5.98 -2.73
C GLU A 261 11.60 5.47 -1.66
N VAL A 262 11.41 4.24 -1.17
CA VAL A 262 12.35 3.58 -0.24
C VAL A 262 13.71 3.33 -0.87
N VAL A 263 13.73 2.88 -2.13
CA VAL A 263 14.97 2.61 -2.87
C VAL A 263 15.75 3.90 -3.08
N LYS A 264 15.05 4.98 -3.48
CA LYS A 264 15.65 6.28 -3.76
C LYS A 264 16.18 6.98 -2.50
N ARG A 265 15.45 6.88 -1.38
CA ARG A 265 15.73 7.67 -0.17
C ARG A 265 16.63 6.96 0.85
N GLN A 266 16.78 5.63 0.77
CA GLN A 266 17.68 4.88 1.65
C GLN A 266 18.99 4.53 0.92
N PRO A 267 20.14 5.20 1.22
CA PRO A 267 21.40 4.98 0.53
C PRO A 267 21.87 3.53 0.45
N SER A 268 21.71 2.74 1.51
CA SER A 268 22.13 1.33 1.50
C SER A 268 21.38 0.51 0.45
N ILE A 269 20.08 0.78 0.28
CA ILE A 269 19.23 0.13 -0.73
C ILE A 269 19.58 0.65 -2.13
N SER A 270 19.68 1.97 -2.32
CA SER A 270 20.06 2.55 -3.61
C SER A 270 21.40 2.00 -4.13
N ASN A 271 22.43 1.98 -3.28
CA ASN A 271 23.75 1.46 -3.62
C ASN A 271 23.74 -0.04 -3.93
N TRP A 272 22.90 -0.81 -3.24
CA TRP A 272 22.70 -2.22 -3.55
C TRP A 272 22.07 -2.43 -4.92
N PHE A 273 20.97 -1.72 -5.20
CA PHE A 273 20.27 -1.79 -6.48
C PHE A 273 21.20 -1.41 -7.64
N ASN A 274 21.96 -0.32 -7.51
CA ASN A 274 22.92 0.11 -8.52
C ASN A 274 24.00 -0.96 -8.78
N ARG A 275 24.56 -1.59 -7.73
CA ARG A 275 25.56 -2.67 -7.89
C ARG A 275 25.02 -3.90 -8.59
N LYS A 276 23.71 -4.18 -8.45
CA LYS A 276 23.01 -5.30 -9.09
C LYS A 276 22.48 -4.95 -10.49
N GLY A 277 22.60 -3.69 -10.92
CA GLY A 277 22.02 -3.20 -12.16
C GLY A 277 20.48 -3.11 -12.12
N PHE A 278 19.88 -3.05 -10.94
CA PHE A 278 18.43 -2.89 -10.76
C PHE A 278 18.03 -1.42 -10.90
N ARG A 279 16.78 -1.18 -11.30
CA ARG A 279 16.24 0.17 -11.43
C ARG A 279 16.03 0.78 -10.06
N THR A 280 16.43 2.04 -9.87
CA THR A 280 16.25 2.79 -8.61
C THR A 280 15.02 3.69 -8.62
N SER A 281 14.36 3.81 -9.77
CA SER A 281 13.09 4.52 -9.95
C SER A 281 12.29 3.88 -11.10
N PHE A 282 10.98 4.13 -11.09
CA PHE A 282 10.11 3.76 -12.19
C PHE A 282 10.19 4.77 -13.35
N HIS A 283 10.47 6.04 -13.04
CA HIS A 283 10.67 7.11 -14.01
C HIS A 283 12.04 7.81 -13.82
N PRO A 284 12.64 8.36 -14.89
CA PRO A 284 12.18 8.37 -16.29
C PRO A 284 12.36 7.00 -16.97
N SER A 285 11.64 6.77 -18.08
CA SER A 285 11.83 5.58 -18.93
C SER A 285 13.27 5.54 -19.48
N ALA A 286 13.91 4.37 -19.51
CA ALA A 286 15.28 4.24 -20.03
C ALA A 286 15.36 4.01 -21.55
N ASN A 287 14.28 3.60 -22.20
CA ASN A 287 14.23 3.27 -23.62
C ASN A 287 12.79 3.39 -24.18
N ASP A 288 12.66 3.34 -25.50
CA ASP A 288 11.39 3.43 -26.23
C ASP A 288 10.35 2.39 -25.79
N ILE A 289 10.79 1.21 -25.35
CA ILE A 289 9.88 0.14 -24.92
C ILE A 289 9.26 0.49 -23.57
N GLU A 290 10.02 1.08 -22.64
CA GLU A 290 9.51 1.62 -21.38
C GLU A 290 8.68 2.91 -21.56
N GLU A 291 8.83 3.61 -22.69
CA GLU A 291 7.93 4.71 -23.06
C GLU A 291 6.60 4.22 -23.61
N GLN A 292 6.58 3.04 -24.25
CA GLN A 292 5.39 2.42 -24.84
C GLN A 292 4.63 1.53 -23.86
N PHE A 293 5.34 0.79 -23.01
CA PHE A 293 4.78 -0.24 -22.13
C PHE A 293 5.11 0.05 -20.67
N ALA A 294 4.19 -0.32 -19.78
CA ALA A 294 4.42 -0.31 -18.34
C ALA A 294 3.90 -1.61 -17.72
N PHE A 295 4.49 -2.05 -16.61
CA PHE A 295 4.06 -3.27 -15.93
C PHE A 295 2.58 -3.21 -15.54
N HIS A 296 1.85 -4.28 -15.84
CA HIS A 296 0.46 -4.40 -15.40
C HIS A 296 0.39 -4.40 -13.86
N PRO A 297 -0.62 -3.77 -13.23
CA PRO A 297 -0.78 -3.77 -11.77
C PRO A 297 -0.71 -5.16 -11.13
N VAL A 298 -1.18 -6.20 -11.83
CA VAL A 298 -1.04 -7.62 -11.46
C VAL A 298 0.42 -8.01 -11.22
N VAL A 299 1.32 -7.63 -12.12
CA VAL A 299 2.76 -7.96 -12.06
C VAL A 299 3.45 -7.15 -10.98
N ILE A 300 3.04 -5.89 -10.80
CA ILE A 300 3.53 -5.04 -9.71
C ILE A 300 3.25 -5.70 -8.35
N GLN A 301 2.01 -6.13 -8.13
CA GLN A 301 1.60 -6.74 -6.86
C GLN A 301 2.21 -8.13 -6.65
N ARG A 302 2.25 -8.97 -7.70
CA ARG A 302 2.70 -10.38 -7.57
C ARG A 302 4.21 -10.54 -7.52
N ILE A 303 4.96 -9.66 -8.18
CA ILE A 303 6.42 -9.83 -8.32
C ILE A 303 7.16 -8.59 -7.84
N LEU A 304 6.92 -7.43 -8.47
CA LEU A 304 7.80 -6.27 -8.28
C LEU A 304 7.87 -5.83 -6.82
N GLN A 305 6.72 -5.67 -6.16
CA GLN A 305 6.64 -5.23 -4.78
C GLN A 305 7.34 -6.22 -3.84
N GLY A 306 7.13 -7.53 -4.03
CA GLY A 306 7.81 -8.57 -3.25
C GLY A 306 9.33 -8.52 -3.43
N ARG A 307 9.80 -8.44 -4.69
CA ARG A 307 11.23 -8.40 -5.01
C ARG A 307 11.93 -7.13 -4.51
N ILE A 308 11.25 -5.97 -4.52
CA ILE A 308 11.78 -4.75 -3.90
C ILE A 308 11.91 -4.94 -2.38
N GLY A 309 10.89 -5.57 -1.74
CA GLY A 309 10.93 -5.91 -0.32
C GLY A 309 12.14 -6.77 0.04
N GLU A 310 12.29 -7.89 -0.69
CA GLU A 310 13.38 -8.85 -0.50
C GLU A 310 14.76 -8.19 -0.64
N GLU A 311 15.03 -7.57 -1.80
CA GLU A 311 16.33 -6.95 -2.09
C GLU A 311 16.59 -5.74 -1.19
N GLY A 312 15.54 -5.01 -0.79
CA GLY A 312 15.63 -3.93 0.19
C GLY A 312 16.15 -4.42 1.53
N ILE A 313 15.59 -5.52 2.07
CA ILE A 313 16.04 -6.07 3.36
C ILE A 313 17.44 -6.68 3.23
N ARG A 314 17.75 -7.38 2.12
CA ARG A 314 19.11 -7.87 1.84
C ARG A 314 20.13 -6.74 1.83
N ALA A 315 19.79 -5.60 1.23
CA ALA A 315 20.66 -4.42 1.21
C ALA A 315 20.92 -3.85 2.62
N LEU A 316 19.89 -3.77 3.47
CA LEU A 316 20.03 -3.31 4.85
C LEU A 316 20.87 -4.26 5.70
N LEU A 317 20.74 -5.57 5.50
CA LEU A 317 21.59 -6.57 6.15
C LEU A 317 23.04 -6.48 5.67
N SER A 318 23.25 -6.31 4.35
CA SER A 318 24.59 -6.12 3.78
C SER A 318 25.29 -4.87 4.34
N ASP A 319 24.56 -3.79 4.59
CA ASP A 319 25.07 -2.58 5.27
C ASP A 319 25.57 -2.86 6.69
N LYS A 320 24.97 -3.85 7.36
CA LYS A 320 25.39 -4.37 8.68
C LYS A 320 26.42 -5.50 8.59
N GLN A 321 26.99 -5.74 7.39
CA GLN A 321 27.94 -6.81 7.10
C GLN A 321 27.37 -8.21 7.40
N LEU A 322 26.05 -8.36 7.33
CA LEU A 322 25.34 -9.64 7.43
C LEU A 322 25.06 -10.16 6.02
N PHE A 323 25.73 -11.23 5.63
CA PHE A 323 25.61 -11.80 4.29
C PHE A 323 24.42 -12.74 4.18
N THR A 324 23.69 -12.65 3.08
CA THR A 324 22.54 -13.51 2.81
C THR A 324 22.88 -14.54 1.72
N LYS A 325 22.27 -15.72 1.82
CA LYS A 325 22.31 -16.77 0.80
C LYS A 325 20.89 -17.31 0.59
N GLN A 326 20.70 -18.16 -0.41
CA GLN A 326 19.42 -18.78 -0.68
C GLN A 326 19.67 -20.24 -1.08
N ASP A 327 18.95 -21.18 -0.48
CA ASP A 327 18.99 -22.58 -0.87
C ASP A 327 17.88 -22.84 -1.87
N VAL A 328 18.29 -22.86 -3.13
CA VAL A 328 17.37 -22.89 -4.27
C VAL A 328 17.19 -24.30 -4.84
N TYR A 329 17.88 -25.30 -4.29
CA TYR A 329 17.88 -26.69 -4.81
C TYR A 329 17.33 -27.71 -3.81
N ASN A 330 17.16 -27.32 -2.53
CA ASN A 330 16.40 -28.14 -1.61
C ASN A 330 14.90 -27.98 -1.87
N HIS A 331 14.29 -29.01 -2.45
CA HIS A 331 12.86 -28.99 -2.79
C HIS A 331 11.92 -28.84 -1.60
N GLU A 332 12.29 -29.29 -0.41
CA GLU A 332 11.46 -29.15 0.81
C GLU A 332 11.42 -27.71 1.32
N LEU A 333 12.46 -26.93 1.01
CA LEU A 333 12.63 -25.53 1.43
C LEU A 333 12.36 -24.51 0.30
N PHE A 334 12.24 -24.96 -0.94
CA PHE A 334 12.07 -24.09 -2.10
C PHE A 334 10.86 -23.15 -1.97
N GLU A 335 11.10 -21.84 -2.07
CA GLU A 335 10.09 -20.77 -1.91
C GLU A 335 9.28 -20.87 -0.59
N LEU A 336 9.86 -21.48 0.45
CA LEU A 336 9.30 -21.51 1.80
C LEU A 336 9.65 -20.24 2.59
N TYR A 337 10.81 -19.66 2.31
CA TYR A 337 11.34 -18.39 2.79
C TYR A 337 12.11 -17.72 1.63
N ASP A 338 12.37 -16.41 1.72
CA ASP A 338 13.01 -15.68 0.62
C ASP A 338 14.54 -15.82 0.65
N PHE A 339 15.14 -15.73 1.85
CA PHE A 339 16.58 -15.94 2.01
C PHE A 339 16.97 -16.36 3.44
N GLU A 340 18.20 -16.85 3.59
CA GLU A 340 18.79 -17.16 4.89
C GLU A 340 20.02 -16.27 5.14
N ILE A 341 20.32 -15.99 6.40
CA ILE A 341 21.55 -15.30 6.79
C ILE A 341 22.66 -16.33 6.96
N ALA A 342 23.80 -16.09 6.33
CA ALA A 342 24.94 -17.00 6.37
C ALA A 342 25.44 -17.18 7.82
N ASN A 343 25.69 -18.44 8.20
CA ASN A 343 26.27 -18.85 9.49
C ASN A 343 25.46 -18.44 10.73
N ALA A 344 24.12 -18.41 10.63
CA ALA A 344 23.27 -17.98 11.76
C ALA A 344 22.03 -18.86 12.02
N ASP A 345 21.72 -19.79 11.12
CA ASP A 345 20.45 -20.54 11.07
C ASP A 345 19.20 -19.64 11.17
N VAL A 346 19.27 -18.48 10.49
CA VAL A 346 18.19 -17.49 10.45
C VAL A 346 17.58 -17.46 9.05
N PHE A 347 16.28 -17.76 8.97
CA PHE A 347 15.52 -17.86 7.72
C PHE A 347 14.52 -16.71 7.64
N VAL A 348 14.57 -15.91 6.59
CA VAL A 348 13.83 -14.65 6.47
C VAL A 348 12.76 -14.76 5.37
N ASP A 349 11.53 -14.43 5.75
CA ASP A 349 10.40 -14.20 4.87
C ASP A 349 10.15 -12.68 4.82
N ALA A 350 10.66 -12.06 3.77
CA ALA A 350 10.65 -10.64 3.50
C ALA A 350 9.29 -10.18 2.98
N LYS A 351 8.77 -9.10 3.54
CA LYS A 351 7.49 -8.49 3.15
C LYS A 351 7.70 -7.04 2.76
N PHE A 352 6.83 -6.54 1.91
CA PHE A 352 6.70 -5.11 1.62
C PHE A 352 5.24 -4.72 1.66
N TRP A 353 4.63 -4.91 2.82
CA TRP A 353 3.22 -4.66 3.07
C TRP A 353 2.94 -3.18 3.29
N SER A 354 1.73 -2.76 2.91
CA SER A 354 1.20 -1.46 3.35
C SER A 354 0.89 -1.51 4.85
N ILE A 355 0.79 -0.35 5.49
CA ILE A 355 0.39 -0.24 6.90
C ILE A 355 -0.95 -0.97 7.13
N ALA A 356 -1.93 -0.80 6.24
CA ALA A 356 -3.22 -1.48 6.33
C ALA A 356 -3.10 -3.02 6.26
N ALA A 357 -2.16 -3.56 5.47
CA ALA A 357 -1.94 -5.00 5.40
C ALA A 357 -1.22 -5.55 6.65
N VAL A 358 -0.33 -4.77 7.27
CA VAL A 358 0.25 -5.11 8.58
C VAL A 358 -0.86 -5.13 9.65
N GLU A 359 -1.74 -4.13 9.66
CA GLU A 359 -2.87 -4.07 10.60
C GLU A 359 -3.84 -5.24 10.44
N GLN A 360 -4.17 -5.61 9.20
CA GLN A 360 -5.02 -6.78 8.92
C GLN A 360 -4.38 -8.09 9.37
N SER A 361 -3.04 -8.19 9.27
CA SER A 361 -2.28 -9.32 9.78
C SER A 361 -2.39 -9.45 11.30
N ASP A 362 -2.24 -8.33 12.02
CA ASP A 362 -2.37 -8.29 13.48
C ASP A 362 -3.79 -8.66 13.92
N GLU A 363 -4.81 -8.12 13.25
CA GLU A 363 -6.22 -8.48 13.52
C GLU A 363 -6.47 -9.98 13.29
N GLY A 364 -5.88 -10.56 12.23
CA GLY A 364 -5.96 -12.00 11.97
C GLY A 364 -5.30 -12.84 13.07
N PHE A 365 -4.18 -12.37 13.62
CA PHE A 365 -3.49 -13.03 14.74
C PHE A 365 -4.32 -12.99 16.03
N ASP A 366 -4.92 -11.85 16.35
CA ASP A 366 -5.79 -11.69 17.52
C ASP A 366 -7.03 -12.59 17.42
N GLN A 367 -7.64 -12.67 16.23
CA GLN A 367 -8.76 -13.57 15.96
C GLN A 367 -8.37 -15.04 16.13
N TRP A 368 -7.18 -15.44 15.65
CA TRP A 368 -6.69 -16.80 15.84
C TRP A 368 -6.46 -17.13 17.31
N CYS A 369 -5.88 -16.21 18.08
CA CYS A 369 -5.73 -16.36 19.53
C CYS A 369 -7.10 -16.53 20.21
N ALA A 370 -8.08 -15.70 19.85
CA ALA A 370 -9.45 -15.78 20.38
C ALA A 370 -10.17 -17.09 20.00
N SER A 371 -9.81 -17.70 18.86
CA SER A 371 -10.36 -18.99 18.42
C SER A 371 -9.86 -20.21 19.22
N GLY A 372 -9.03 -20.00 20.24
CA GLY A 372 -8.35 -21.08 20.96
C GLY A 372 -7.20 -21.70 20.17
N LYS A 373 -6.57 -20.92 19.27
CA LYS A 373 -5.41 -21.32 18.46
C LYS A 373 -5.67 -22.55 17.57
N HIS A 374 -6.85 -22.61 16.96
CA HIS A 374 -7.18 -23.73 16.08
C HIS A 374 -6.17 -23.82 14.91
N PRO A 375 -5.58 -24.99 14.62
CA PRO A 375 -4.46 -25.12 13.67
C PRO A 375 -4.78 -24.66 12.24
N ASP A 376 -6.02 -24.85 11.79
CA ASP A 376 -6.47 -24.48 10.43
C ASP A 376 -6.61 -22.96 10.22
N PHE A 377 -6.63 -22.19 11.31
CA PHE A 377 -6.72 -20.72 11.28
C PHE A 377 -5.40 -20.06 11.67
N SER A 378 -4.30 -20.82 11.80
CA SER A 378 -2.99 -20.28 12.16
C SER A 378 -2.55 -19.23 11.11
N PRO A 379 -2.29 -17.98 11.53
CA PRO A 379 -1.92 -16.91 10.62
C PRO A 379 -0.63 -17.28 9.89
N PHE A 380 -0.65 -17.16 8.55
CA PHE A 380 0.48 -17.37 7.64
C PHE A 380 1.11 -18.78 7.63
N GLY A 381 0.52 -19.77 8.31
CA GLY A 381 1.07 -21.12 8.37
C GLY A 381 2.50 -21.18 8.94
N LEU A 382 2.85 -20.24 9.83
CA LEU A 382 4.23 -20.06 10.32
C LEU A 382 4.76 -21.28 11.08
N ILE A 383 3.91 -21.96 11.85
CA ILE A 383 4.27 -23.16 12.61
C ILE A 383 4.76 -24.24 11.64
N LYS A 384 3.92 -24.59 10.64
CA LYS A 384 4.26 -25.58 9.60
C LYS A 384 5.50 -25.16 8.80
N LYS A 385 5.70 -23.85 8.59
CA LYS A 385 6.88 -23.31 7.91
C LYS A 385 8.14 -23.59 8.72
N LEU A 386 8.13 -23.25 10.00
CA LEU A 386 9.26 -23.47 10.92
C LEU A 386 9.57 -24.97 11.09
N GLU A 387 8.55 -25.82 11.27
CA GLU A 387 8.71 -27.27 11.39
C GLU A 387 9.47 -27.86 10.20
N LYS A 388 9.10 -27.49 8.97
CA LYS A 388 9.79 -27.92 7.76
C LYS A 388 11.23 -27.43 7.69
N ILE A 389 11.47 -26.17 8.07
CA ILE A 389 12.84 -25.64 8.12
C ILE A 389 13.68 -26.45 9.10
N ARG A 390 13.17 -26.72 10.31
CA ARG A 390 13.89 -27.49 11.34
C ARG A 390 14.12 -28.95 10.96
N GLN A 391 13.20 -29.58 10.25
CA GLN A 391 13.38 -30.94 9.72
C GLN A 391 14.62 -31.04 8.82
N VAL A 392 14.90 -30.00 8.04
CA VAL A 392 16.02 -29.98 7.08
C VAL A 392 17.30 -29.38 7.68
N ARG A 393 17.16 -28.36 8.52
CA ARG A 393 18.29 -27.51 8.99
C ARG A 393 18.64 -27.70 10.46
N GLY A 394 17.83 -28.43 11.21
CA GLY A 394 18.00 -28.69 12.64
C GLY A 394 17.20 -27.75 13.54
N GLU A 395 17.05 -28.14 14.80
CA GLU A 395 16.20 -27.46 15.81
C GLU A 395 16.61 -26.02 16.13
N ASN A 396 17.88 -25.67 15.89
CA ASN A 396 18.38 -24.32 16.16
C ASN A 396 17.87 -23.27 15.17
N ALA A 397 17.22 -23.68 14.07
CA ALA A 397 16.70 -22.76 13.08
C ALA A 397 15.60 -21.85 13.65
N ILE A 398 15.69 -20.56 13.31
CA ILE A 398 14.67 -19.55 13.61
C ILE A 398 14.09 -18.94 12.33
N LEU A 399 12.80 -18.68 12.35
CA LEU A 399 12.06 -18.03 11.25
C LEU A 399 11.85 -16.56 11.56
N VAL A 400 12.07 -15.68 10.59
CA VAL A 400 11.91 -14.23 10.73
C VAL A 400 10.95 -13.74 9.66
N ILE A 401 9.87 -13.09 10.09
CA ILE A 401 8.99 -12.33 9.20
C ILE A 401 9.40 -10.87 9.29
N ALA A 402 9.95 -10.33 8.21
CA ALA A 402 10.50 -8.98 8.21
C ALA A 402 9.83 -8.14 7.13
N ASN A 403 9.10 -7.13 7.54
CA ASN A 403 8.51 -6.17 6.61
C ASN A 403 9.47 -5.00 6.37
N LEU A 404 9.57 -4.50 5.14
CA LEU A 404 10.56 -3.47 4.78
C LEU A 404 10.23 -2.11 5.43
N LEU A 405 8.96 -1.67 5.40
CA LEU A 405 8.54 -0.36 5.89
C LEU A 405 7.43 -0.46 6.94
N ASN A 406 7.50 0.38 7.98
CA ASN A 406 6.39 0.65 8.89
C ASN A 406 6.14 2.16 9.03
N GLY A 407 4.93 2.54 9.47
CA GLY A 407 4.56 3.94 9.66
C GLY A 407 5.38 4.68 10.71
N GLU A 408 5.82 3.95 11.75
CA GLU A 408 6.54 4.49 12.90
C GLU A 408 7.66 3.55 13.35
N ASP A 409 8.51 4.01 14.27
CA ASP A 409 9.51 3.16 14.89
C ASP A 409 8.83 1.98 15.61
N CYS A 410 9.38 0.78 15.45
CA CYS A 410 8.79 -0.45 15.99
C CYS A 410 9.85 -1.34 16.64
N SER A 411 9.43 -2.14 17.61
CA SER A 411 10.25 -3.14 18.26
C SER A 411 10.22 -4.47 17.51
N LEU A 412 11.20 -5.32 17.80
CA LEU A 412 11.21 -6.71 17.35
C LEU A 412 10.38 -7.55 18.33
N SER A 413 9.46 -8.36 17.82
CA SER A 413 8.62 -9.25 18.61
C SER A 413 9.11 -10.70 18.51
N GLY A 414 9.08 -11.42 19.63
CA GLY A 414 9.53 -12.80 19.72
C GLY A 414 8.39 -13.75 20.05
N PHE A 415 8.36 -14.90 19.38
CA PHE A 415 7.38 -15.94 19.57
C PHE A 415 8.03 -17.33 19.66
N SER A 416 7.42 -18.23 20.43
CA SER A 416 7.78 -19.64 20.46
C SER A 416 7.37 -20.35 19.16
N GLU A 417 7.75 -21.62 19.01
CA GLU A 417 7.32 -22.48 17.90
C GLU A 417 5.81 -22.68 17.83
N MET A 418 5.10 -22.44 18.94
CA MET A 418 3.63 -22.49 19.02
C MET A 418 2.98 -21.09 18.91
N LEU A 419 3.75 -20.08 18.50
CA LEU A 419 3.35 -18.67 18.39
C LEU A 419 2.92 -18.03 19.73
N GLU A 420 3.46 -18.52 20.86
CA GLU A 420 3.29 -17.84 22.15
C GLU A 420 4.28 -16.67 22.27
N PRO A 421 3.86 -15.49 22.75
CA PRO A 421 4.79 -14.39 23.00
C PRO A 421 5.89 -14.79 23.99
N VAL A 422 7.14 -14.59 23.62
CA VAL A 422 8.32 -14.85 24.45
C VAL A 422 9.32 -13.70 24.34
N LYS A 423 10.32 -13.71 25.22
CA LYS A 423 11.47 -12.81 25.06
C LYS A 423 12.18 -13.12 23.74
N VAL A 424 12.62 -12.06 23.06
CA VAL A 424 13.19 -12.13 21.72
C VAL A 424 14.41 -13.06 21.66
N GLU A 425 15.20 -13.10 22.72
CA GLU A 425 16.40 -13.94 22.85
C GLU A 425 16.08 -15.45 22.85
N ASN A 426 14.85 -15.82 23.22
CA ASN A 426 14.38 -17.21 23.31
C ASN A 426 13.40 -17.57 22.17
N ALA A 427 13.25 -16.69 21.18
CA ALA A 427 12.23 -16.84 20.17
C ALA A 427 12.63 -17.83 19.07
N SER A 428 11.70 -18.70 18.70
CA SER A 428 11.76 -19.58 17.53
C SER A 428 11.28 -18.86 16.26
N ILE A 429 10.38 -17.88 16.43
CA ILE A 429 9.82 -17.04 15.38
C ILE A 429 9.97 -15.58 15.78
N LEU A 430 10.55 -14.78 14.90
CA LEU A 430 10.70 -13.34 15.08
C LEU A 430 9.79 -12.60 14.10
N PHE A 431 9.14 -11.54 14.58
CA PHE A 431 8.32 -10.66 13.75
C PHE A 431 8.82 -9.23 13.84
N LEU A 432 9.16 -8.65 12.70
CA LEU A 432 9.60 -7.27 12.56
C LEU A 432 8.61 -6.48 11.69
N PRO A 433 7.76 -5.63 12.30
CA PRO A 433 6.72 -4.87 11.59
C PRO A 433 7.26 -3.90 10.51
N GLY A 434 8.51 -3.45 10.67
CA GLY A 434 9.21 -2.61 9.71
C GLY A 434 10.70 -2.58 9.95
N CYS A 435 11.49 -2.73 8.88
CA CYS A 435 12.94 -2.53 8.92
C CYS A 435 13.29 -1.04 8.94
N LEU A 436 12.46 -0.22 8.28
CA LEU A 436 12.60 1.23 8.20
C LEU A 436 11.29 1.94 8.60
N VAL A 437 11.42 3.16 9.10
CA VAL A 437 10.30 4.09 9.30
C VAL A 437 9.98 4.79 7.98
N SER A 438 8.72 4.81 7.56
CA SER A 438 8.30 5.41 6.28
C SER A 438 8.55 6.93 6.23
N ASP A 439 8.54 7.58 7.39
CA ASP A 439 9.00 8.96 7.54
C ASP A 439 10.52 8.97 7.79
N GLY A 440 11.27 9.57 6.88
CA GLY A 440 12.73 9.67 6.97
C GLY A 440 13.54 8.42 6.61
N TYR A 441 12.90 7.25 6.40
CA TYR A 441 13.56 6.01 5.94
C TYR A 441 14.72 5.53 6.82
N GLN A 442 14.66 5.86 8.11
CA GLN A 442 15.66 5.45 9.09
C GLN A 442 15.39 4.03 9.58
N MET A 443 16.45 3.29 9.92
CA MET A 443 16.32 1.95 10.50
C MET A 443 15.60 1.99 11.84
N THR A 444 14.61 1.11 12.00
CA THR A 444 13.85 0.96 13.24
C THR A 444 14.72 0.41 14.36
N SER A 445 14.32 0.67 15.60
CA SER A 445 14.89 0.07 16.80
C SER A 445 14.82 -1.45 16.74
N GLY A 446 13.73 -2.01 16.21
CA GLY A 446 13.55 -3.44 15.97
C GLY A 446 14.58 -4.02 14.99
N PHE A 447 14.84 -3.36 13.86
CA PHE A 447 15.85 -3.83 12.90
C PHE A 447 17.27 -3.78 13.46
N LYS A 448 17.59 -2.74 14.24
CA LYS A 448 18.87 -2.63 14.94
C LYS A 448 19.04 -3.76 15.96
N TRP A 449 17.98 -4.11 16.69
CA TRP A 449 18.01 -5.23 17.64
C TRP A 449 18.11 -6.58 16.94
N PHE A 450 17.35 -6.78 15.87
CA PHE A 450 17.45 -7.96 15.01
C PHE A 450 18.88 -8.20 14.54
N SER A 451 19.53 -7.16 14.02
CA SER A 451 20.92 -7.25 13.56
C SER A 451 21.88 -7.68 14.66
N LYS A 452 21.67 -7.23 15.92
CA LYS A 452 22.49 -7.63 17.07
C LYS A 452 22.31 -9.10 17.42
N ILE A 453 21.07 -9.61 17.41
CA ILE A 453 20.77 -11.02 17.67
C ILE A 453 21.45 -11.91 16.65
N VAL A 454 21.34 -11.56 15.36
CA VAL A 454 22.01 -12.30 14.29
C VAL A 454 23.52 -12.33 14.50
N TRP A 455 24.14 -11.19 14.84
CA TRP A 455 25.57 -11.13 15.15
C TRP A 455 25.98 -12.03 16.33
N GLN A 456 25.15 -12.09 17.37
CA GLN A 456 25.41 -12.98 18.51
C GLN A 456 25.38 -14.45 18.07
N ARG A 457 24.37 -14.85 17.29
CA ARG A 457 24.25 -16.22 16.78
C ARG A 457 25.41 -16.62 15.88
N ILE A 458 25.87 -15.72 14.99
CA ILE A 458 27.05 -15.98 14.17
C ILE A 458 28.28 -16.28 15.03
N LYS A 459 28.46 -15.56 16.15
CA LYS A 459 29.57 -15.78 17.08
C LYS A 459 29.45 -17.07 17.87
N GLU A 460 28.25 -17.52 18.19
CA GLU A 460 28.01 -18.78 18.90
C GLU A 460 28.24 -20.01 17.99
N GLN A 461 28.20 -19.82 16.67
CA GLN A 461 28.42 -20.87 15.66
C GLN A 461 29.83 -20.87 15.04
N SER A 462 30.63 -19.83 15.30
CA SER A 462 32.04 -19.73 14.87
C SER A 462 32.97 -20.28 15.93
#